data_AF-A0A3M9ZHF1-F1
#
_entry.id   AF-A0A3M9ZHF1-F1
#
_cell.length_a   1.000
_cell.length_b   1.000
_cell.length_c   1.000
_cell.angle_alpha   90.00
_cell.angle_beta   90.00
_cell.angle_gamma   90.00
#
_symmetry.space_group_name_H-M   'P 1'
#
loop_
_entity.id
_entity.type
_entity.pdbx_description
1 polymer ?
#
loop_
_entity_poly.entity_id
_entity_poly.type
_entity_poly.pdbx_seq_one_letter_code
_entity_poly.pdbx_strand_id
1 'polypeptide(L)'
;MFNSAEQSIAGYRVQVSTLPEFPQIGEPSQVLFRVTDSDYEELPGVIMRVRIMHDDMEVYSDGPRIIEGAHNILEFTFETQGNHIMHVDLYNLEGAANEITTYTFNISTQSPFGYVFIASITVGAVIFALVVGYIYLPDIIRRRREG
;
A
#
# COMPACT_ATOMS: atom_id res chain seq x y z
N MET A 1 -6.41 -10.89 -0.47
CA MET A 1 -7.51 -9.96 -0.13
C MET A 1 -7.05 -8.60 -0.61
N PHE A 2 -7.93 -7.81 -1.22
CA PHE A 2 -7.59 -6.70 -2.11
C PHE A 2 -6.50 -5.72 -1.58
N ASN A 3 -5.51 -5.43 -2.44
CA ASN A 3 -4.61 -4.26 -2.35
C ASN A 3 -5.28 -2.98 -2.88
N SER A 4 -6.54 -3.10 -3.34
CA SER A 4 -7.36 -2.04 -3.86
C SER A 4 -8.59 -1.82 -2.98
N ALA A 5 -8.81 -0.58 -2.57
CA ALA A 5 -10.05 -0.14 -1.95
C ALA A 5 -10.92 0.55 -3.00
N GLU A 6 -12.22 0.34 -2.94
CA GLU A 6 -13.19 0.94 -3.85
C GLU A 6 -14.29 1.64 -3.05
N GLN A 7 -14.71 2.81 -3.54
CA GLN A 7 -15.88 3.49 -3.04
C GLN A 7 -16.68 4.08 -4.20
N SER A 8 -18.00 3.94 -4.13
CA SER A 8 -18.95 4.47 -5.12
C SER A 8 -19.87 5.50 -4.46
N ILE A 9 -19.93 6.71 -5.01
CA ILE A 9 -20.74 7.83 -4.51
C ILE A 9 -21.38 8.52 -5.71
N ALA A 10 -22.67 8.83 -5.63
CA ALA A 10 -23.40 9.63 -6.63
C ALA A 10 -23.24 9.17 -8.09
N GLY A 11 -23.16 7.86 -8.34
CA GLY A 11 -23.00 7.30 -9.69
C GLY A 11 -21.57 7.25 -10.20
N TYR A 12 -20.60 7.65 -9.37
CA TYR A 12 -19.17 7.65 -9.69
C TYR A 12 -18.40 6.73 -8.77
N ARG A 13 -17.38 6.07 -9.31
CA ARG A 13 -16.58 5.08 -8.63
C ARG A 13 -15.11 5.48 -8.63
N VAL A 14 -14.50 5.42 -7.46
CA VAL A 14 -13.06 5.60 -7.28
C VAL A 14 -12.49 4.32 -6.69
N GLN A 15 -11.44 3.81 -7.33
CA GLN A 15 -10.62 2.72 -6.83
C GLN A 15 -9.22 3.26 -6.55
N VAL A 16 -8.64 2.85 -5.43
CA VAL A 16 -7.29 3.20 -5.02
C VAL A 16 -6.52 1.93 -4.70
N SER A 17 -5.31 1.78 -5.22
CA SER A 17 -4.39 0.71 -4.83
C SER A 17 -2.97 1.22 -4.66
N THR A 18 -2.14 0.46 -3.95
CA THR A 18 -0.73 0.79 -3.74
C THR A 18 0.20 -0.26 -4.34
N LEU A 19 1.37 0.18 -4.78
CA LEU A 19 2.50 -0.66 -5.16
C LEU A 19 3.76 -0.19 -4.39
N PRO A 20 4.34 -1.02 -3.50
CA PRO A 20 3.87 -2.35 -3.10
C PRO A 20 2.50 -2.34 -2.40
N GLU A 21 1.84 -3.51 -2.33
CA GLU A 21 0.51 -3.66 -1.70
C GLU A 21 0.47 -3.12 -0.27
N PHE A 22 1.58 -3.25 0.45
CA PHE A 22 1.79 -2.56 1.72
C PHE A 22 2.96 -1.61 1.57
N PRO A 23 2.71 -0.29 1.47
CA PRO A 23 3.76 0.69 1.37
C PRO A 23 4.76 0.55 2.52
N GLN A 24 6.05 0.55 2.18
CA GLN A 24 7.12 0.49 3.16
C GLN A 24 7.52 1.90 3.56
N ILE A 25 7.77 2.10 4.85
CA ILE A 25 8.17 3.41 5.37
C ILE A 25 9.54 3.80 4.82
N GLY A 26 9.65 5.03 4.31
CA GLY A 26 10.88 5.58 3.76
C GLY A 26 11.25 5.03 2.38
N GLU A 27 10.41 4.20 1.76
CA GLU A 27 10.61 3.69 0.41
C GLU A 27 9.58 4.29 -0.57
N PRO A 28 9.97 4.57 -1.83
CA PRO A 28 9.04 5.02 -2.85
C PRO A 28 7.88 4.04 -3.03
N SER A 29 6.66 4.56 -3.06
CA SER A 29 5.45 3.80 -3.34
C SER A 29 4.65 4.50 -4.43
N GLN A 30 3.94 3.71 -5.23
CA GLN A 30 2.97 4.22 -6.19
C GLN A 30 1.57 4.06 -5.63
N VAL A 31 0.80 5.13 -5.67
CA VAL A 31 -0.64 5.08 -5.45
C VAL A 31 -1.33 5.18 -6.81
N LEU A 32 -2.08 4.15 -7.15
CA LEU A 32 -2.81 3.99 -8.39
C LEU A 32 -4.27 4.36 -8.13
N PHE A 33 -4.81 5.24 -8.97
CA PHE A 33 -6.20 5.66 -8.92
C PHE A 33 -6.90 5.19 -10.19
N ARG A 34 -8.14 4.72 -10.04
CA ARG A 34 -9.06 4.51 -11.16
C ARG A 34 -10.37 5.22 -10.90
N VAL A 35 -10.77 6.09 -11.82
CA VAL A 35 -12.03 6.86 -11.73
C VAL A 35 -12.93 6.48 -12.91
N THR A 36 -14.16 6.03 -12.61
CA THR A 36 -15.16 5.65 -13.63
C THR A 36 -16.57 6.07 -13.21
N ASP A 37 -17.53 6.01 -14.14
CA ASP A 37 -18.95 6.03 -13.80
C ASP A 37 -19.45 4.67 -13.25
N SER A 38 -20.77 4.56 -13.08
CA SER A 38 -21.45 3.34 -12.64
C SER A 38 -21.34 2.16 -13.62
N ASP A 39 -21.14 2.46 -14.89
CA ASP A 39 -21.03 1.50 -16.00
C ASP A 39 -19.56 1.17 -16.34
N TYR A 40 -18.61 1.64 -15.50
CA TYR A 40 -17.16 1.45 -15.64
C TYR A 40 -16.52 2.22 -16.81
N GLU A 41 -17.23 3.18 -17.37
CA GLU A 41 -16.74 4.02 -18.45
C GLU A 41 -15.83 5.14 -17.92
N GLU A 42 -14.87 5.55 -18.75
CA GLU A 42 -13.94 6.62 -18.43
C GLU A 42 -14.63 7.98 -18.54
N LEU A 43 -14.32 8.87 -17.60
CA LEU A 43 -14.90 10.21 -17.56
C LEU A 43 -13.93 11.23 -18.14
N PRO A 44 -14.32 11.97 -19.21
CA PRO A 44 -13.48 13.02 -19.75
C PRO A 44 -13.47 14.26 -18.85
N GLY A 45 -12.29 14.83 -18.59
CA GLY A 45 -12.17 16.17 -17.99
C GLY A 45 -12.49 16.27 -16.50
N VAL A 46 -12.49 15.15 -15.77
CA VAL A 46 -12.65 15.16 -14.31
C VAL A 46 -11.46 15.85 -13.67
N ILE A 47 -11.73 16.68 -12.67
CA ILE A 47 -10.68 17.29 -11.85
C ILE A 47 -10.59 16.48 -10.56
N MET A 48 -9.38 16.07 -10.21
CA MET A 48 -9.08 15.29 -9.01
C MET A 48 -8.10 16.04 -8.12
N ARG A 49 -8.33 16.01 -6.80
CA ARG A 49 -7.38 16.43 -5.77
C ARG A 49 -7.15 15.28 -4.82
N VAL A 50 -5.90 15.06 -4.41
CA VAL A 50 -5.54 14.04 -3.42
C VAL A 50 -4.98 14.70 -2.18
N ARG A 51 -5.45 14.28 -1.01
CA ARG A 51 -4.95 14.67 0.31
C ARG A 51 -4.66 13.42 1.13
N ILE A 52 -3.59 13.43 1.91
CA ILE A 52 -3.23 12.32 2.80
C ILE A 52 -3.08 12.90 4.21
N MET A 53 -3.79 12.26 5.14
CA MET A 53 -3.78 12.57 6.55
C MET A 53 -3.09 11.45 7.32
N HIS A 54 -2.38 11.79 8.38
CA HIS A 54 -1.84 10.86 9.37
C HIS A 54 -1.98 11.48 10.75
N ASP A 55 -2.54 10.74 11.72
CA ASP A 55 -2.84 11.24 13.06
C ASP A 55 -3.56 12.61 13.06
N ASP A 56 -4.61 12.70 12.23
CA ASP A 56 -5.42 13.92 12.02
C ASP A 56 -4.66 15.14 11.46
N MET A 57 -3.39 14.98 11.05
CA MET A 57 -2.58 16.02 10.41
C MET A 57 -2.46 15.75 8.90
N GLU A 58 -2.60 16.81 8.10
CA GLU A 58 -2.35 16.73 6.66
C GLU A 58 -0.84 16.59 6.40
N VAL A 59 -0.42 15.45 5.88
CA VAL A 59 0.98 15.16 5.53
C VAL A 59 1.26 15.37 4.05
N TYR A 60 0.21 15.39 3.23
CA TYR A 60 0.30 15.68 1.81
C TYR A 60 -1.00 16.31 1.31
N SER A 61 -0.86 17.32 0.45
CA SER A 61 -1.95 17.81 -0.40
C SER A 61 -1.38 18.21 -1.74
N ASP A 62 -1.94 17.62 -2.80
CA ASP A 62 -1.77 18.16 -4.14
C ASP A 62 -2.85 19.21 -4.45
N GLY A 63 -2.60 20.04 -5.45
CA GLY A 63 -3.64 20.90 -6.04
C GLY A 63 -4.63 20.08 -6.88
N PRO A 64 -5.83 20.62 -7.17
CA PRO A 64 -6.74 20.00 -8.14
C PRO A 64 -6.11 19.98 -9.53
N ARG A 65 -6.12 18.82 -10.17
CA ARG A 65 -5.61 18.63 -11.54
C ARG A 65 -6.61 17.87 -12.40
N ILE A 66 -6.65 18.19 -13.70
CA ILE A 66 -7.44 17.41 -14.65
C ILE A 66 -6.76 16.07 -14.83
N ILE A 67 -7.52 14.98 -14.72
CA ILE A 67 -7.03 13.64 -14.99
C ILE A 67 -7.37 13.24 -16.43
N GLU A 68 -6.39 12.64 -17.12
CA GLU A 68 -6.57 12.12 -18.47
C GLU A 68 -6.84 10.61 -18.40
N GLY A 69 -8.04 10.19 -18.81
CA GLY A 69 -8.48 8.79 -18.73
C GLY A 69 -8.78 8.33 -17.30
N ALA A 70 -9.10 7.04 -17.15
CA ALA A 70 -9.49 6.50 -15.84
C ALA A 70 -8.29 6.28 -14.90
N HIS A 71 -7.11 5.97 -15.42
CA HIS A 71 -5.97 5.51 -14.63
C HIS A 71 -4.95 6.62 -14.34
N ASN A 72 -4.68 6.87 -13.07
CA ASN A 72 -3.76 7.91 -12.63
C ASN A 72 -2.78 7.37 -11.58
N ILE A 73 -1.57 7.92 -11.55
CA ILE A 73 -0.51 7.49 -10.63
C ILE A 73 -0.05 8.68 -9.79
N LEU A 74 0.20 8.44 -8.51
CA LEU A 74 0.90 9.33 -7.60
C LEU A 74 2.12 8.60 -7.05
N GLU A 75 3.30 9.16 -7.29
CA GLU A 75 4.53 8.74 -6.60
C GLU A 75 4.53 9.38 -5.21
N PHE A 76 4.58 8.57 -4.16
CA PHE A 76 4.56 9.05 -2.77
C PHE A 76 5.40 8.16 -1.86
N THR A 77 6.20 8.77 -0.99
CA THR A 77 6.95 8.06 0.05
C THR A 77 6.25 8.27 1.39
N PHE A 78 5.87 7.17 2.04
CA PHE A 78 5.27 7.24 3.36
C PHE A 78 6.38 7.33 4.42
N GLU A 79 6.41 8.41 5.19
CA GLU A 79 7.48 8.66 6.17
C GLU A 79 7.18 8.11 7.56
N THR A 80 5.91 7.84 7.88
CA THR A 80 5.47 7.37 9.20
C THR A 80 4.81 6.00 9.15
N GLN A 81 4.88 5.29 10.27
CA GLN A 81 4.22 4.00 10.43
C GLN A 81 2.74 4.18 10.76
N GLY A 82 1.90 3.33 10.19
CA GLY A 82 0.52 3.16 10.65
C GLY A 82 -0.49 3.51 9.56
N ASN A 83 -1.69 3.88 10.00
CA ASN A 83 -2.78 4.18 9.09
C ASN A 83 -2.68 5.61 8.57
N HIS A 84 -2.86 5.76 7.27
CA HIS A 84 -2.99 7.02 6.58
C HIS A 84 -4.39 7.09 5.99
N ILE A 85 -5.05 8.23 6.14
CA ILE A 85 -6.37 8.46 5.56
C ILE A 85 -6.16 9.27 4.29
N MET A 86 -6.43 8.66 3.15
CA MET A 86 -6.38 9.30 1.85
C MET A 86 -7.77 9.82 1.47
N HIS A 87 -7.85 11.12 1.19
CA HIS A 87 -9.01 11.75 0.59
C HIS A 87 -8.78 11.99 -0.89
N VAL A 88 -9.72 11.52 -1.72
CA VAL A 88 -9.74 11.80 -3.15
C VAL A 88 -10.97 12.66 -3.42
N ASP A 89 -10.75 13.93 -3.75
CA ASP A 89 -11.81 14.88 -4.06
C ASP A 89 -11.98 14.96 -5.57
N LEU A 90 -13.19 14.67 -6.07
CA LEU A 90 -13.55 14.87 -7.47
C LEU A 90 -14.41 16.14 -7.62
N TYR A 91 -14.12 16.92 -8.67
CA TYR A 91 -14.83 18.14 -9.02
C TYR A 91 -15.40 18.04 -10.44
N ASN A 92 -16.39 18.90 -10.72
CA ASN A 92 -17.02 19.04 -12.05
C ASN A 92 -17.60 17.73 -12.59
N LEU A 93 -18.21 16.94 -11.72
CA LEU A 93 -18.95 15.75 -12.11
C LEU A 93 -20.30 16.16 -12.75
N GLU A 94 -20.64 15.56 -13.90
CA GLU A 94 -21.90 15.85 -14.60
C GLU A 94 -23.13 15.63 -13.70
N GLY A 95 -24.01 16.62 -13.63
CA GLY A 95 -25.22 16.57 -12.78
C GLY A 95 -25.04 17.16 -11.37
N ALA A 96 -23.82 17.54 -10.98
CA ALA A 96 -23.53 18.15 -9.68
C ALA A 96 -22.68 19.43 -9.84
N ALA A 97 -23.25 20.46 -10.47
CA ALA A 97 -22.57 21.74 -10.62
C ALA A 97 -22.22 22.33 -9.24
N ASN A 98 -20.92 22.48 -8.96
CA ASN A 98 -20.29 22.97 -7.72
C ASN A 98 -20.24 22.03 -6.49
N GLU A 99 -20.55 20.73 -6.61
CA GLU A 99 -20.35 19.81 -5.47
C GLU A 99 -19.02 19.06 -5.57
N ILE A 100 -18.26 19.11 -4.47
CA ILE A 100 -17.04 18.32 -4.30
C ILE A 100 -17.47 16.97 -3.72
N THR A 101 -17.11 15.89 -4.41
CA THR A 101 -17.34 14.53 -3.89
C THR A 101 -16.05 13.98 -3.33
N THR A 102 -15.99 13.80 -2.00
CA THR A 102 -14.81 13.28 -1.30
C THR A 102 -14.95 11.78 -1.04
N TYR A 103 -14.01 11.02 -1.57
CA TYR A 103 -13.83 9.59 -1.30
C TYR A 103 -12.74 9.40 -0.25
N THR A 104 -12.90 8.43 0.64
CA THR A 104 -11.99 8.22 1.78
C THR A 104 -11.49 6.78 1.82
N PHE A 105 -10.17 6.62 1.83
CA PHE A 105 -9.50 5.33 1.81
C PHE A 105 -8.48 5.24 2.95
N ASN A 106 -8.40 4.07 3.58
CA ASN A 106 -7.39 3.78 4.58
C ASN A 106 -6.21 3.07 3.94
N ILE A 107 -5.00 3.59 4.15
CA ILE A 107 -3.74 3.00 3.66
C ILE A 107 -2.87 2.71 4.87
N SER A 108 -2.59 1.43 5.10
CA SER A 108 -1.72 1.00 6.20
C SER A 108 -0.30 0.76 5.71
N THR A 109 0.66 1.42 6.34
CA THR A 109 2.10 1.24 6.04
C THR A 109 2.70 0.16 6.91
N GLN A 110 3.73 -0.52 6.40
CA GLN A 110 4.50 -1.50 7.16
C GLN A 110 5.89 -0.98 7.50
N SER A 111 6.37 -1.35 8.68
CA SER A 111 7.76 -1.09 9.05
C SER A 111 8.68 -2.05 8.32
N PRO A 112 9.74 -1.56 7.66
CA PRO A 112 10.76 -2.42 7.07
C PRO A 112 11.47 -3.29 8.12
N PHE A 113 11.37 -2.94 9.41
CA PHE A 113 11.93 -3.73 10.52
C PHE A 113 11.38 -5.16 10.58
N GLY A 114 10.12 -5.39 10.15
CA GLY A 114 9.52 -6.73 10.20
C GLY A 114 10.33 -7.77 9.42
N TYR A 115 10.72 -7.43 8.20
CA TYR A 115 11.54 -8.32 7.36
C TYR A 115 12.97 -8.45 7.89
N VAL A 116 13.57 -7.36 8.38
CA VAL A 116 14.90 -7.38 8.99
C VAL A 116 14.94 -8.28 10.22
N PHE A 117 13.91 -8.23 11.06
CA PHE A 117 13.79 -9.05 12.27
C PHE A 117 13.68 -10.54 11.95
N ILE A 118 12.78 -10.91 11.02
CA ILE A 118 12.61 -12.30 10.57
C ILE A 118 13.89 -12.83 9.92
N ALA A 119 14.53 -12.02 9.08
CA ALA A 119 15.81 -12.38 8.47
C ALA A 119 16.89 -12.62 9.54
N SER A 120 16.99 -11.75 10.54
CA SER A 120 17.96 -11.87 11.63
C SER A 120 17.78 -13.17 12.44
N ILE A 121 16.55 -13.50 12.82
CA ILE A 121 16.26 -14.75 13.53
C ILE A 121 16.53 -15.98 12.65
N THR A 122 16.17 -15.92 11.37
CA THR A 122 16.39 -17.03 10.42
C THR A 122 17.88 -17.30 10.26
N VAL A 123 18.70 -16.26 10.08
CA VAL A 123 20.16 -16.39 10.00
C VAL A 123 20.71 -17.01 11.29
N GLY A 124 20.27 -16.52 12.46
CA GLY A 124 20.67 -17.09 13.75
C GLY A 124 20.33 -18.58 13.88
N ALA A 125 19.11 -18.97 13.51
CA ALA A 125 18.66 -20.36 13.56
C ALA A 125 19.44 -21.27 12.61
N VAL A 126 19.74 -20.80 11.39
CA VAL A 126 20.56 -21.55 10.41
C VAL A 126 21.98 -21.76 10.94
N ILE A 127 22.62 -20.72 11.47
CA ILE A 127 23.97 -20.85 12.06
C ILE A 127 23.96 -21.85 13.22
N PHE A 128 22.96 -21.75 14.12
CA PHE A 128 22.82 -22.68 15.23
C PHE A 128 22.66 -24.13 14.76
N ALA A 129 21.78 -24.37 13.78
CA ALA A 129 21.57 -25.70 13.22
C ALA A 129 22.85 -26.26 12.57
N LEU A 130 23.63 -25.43 11.87
CA LEU A 130 24.90 -25.83 11.28
C LEU A 130 25.94 -26.20 12.35
N VAL A 131 26.05 -25.42 13.42
CA VAL A 131 27.00 -25.70 14.52
C VAL A 131 26.61 -26.99 15.25
N VAL A 132 25.34 -27.15 15.62
CA VAL A 132 24.85 -28.37 16.28
C VAL A 132 25.02 -29.58 15.37
N GLY A 133 24.68 -29.45 14.08
CA GLY A 133 24.90 -30.49 13.09
C GLY A 133 26.38 -30.87 13.00
N TYR A 134 27.28 -29.89 12.88
CA TYR A 134 28.72 -30.18 12.80
C TYR A 134 29.25 -30.94 14.03
N ILE A 135 28.81 -30.57 15.24
CA ILE A 135 29.30 -31.18 16.48
C ILE A 135 28.71 -32.57 16.71
N TYR A 136 27.38 -32.73 16.57
CA TYR A 136 26.68 -33.94 17.04
C TYR A 136 26.40 -34.96 15.95
N LEU A 137 26.27 -34.54 14.68
CA LEU A 137 25.96 -35.45 13.58
C LEU A 137 27.05 -36.53 13.38
N PRO A 138 28.37 -36.24 13.49
CA PRO A 138 29.41 -37.28 13.40
C PRO A 138 29.27 -38.35 14.49
N ASP A 139 28.96 -37.93 15.72
CA ASP A 139 28.85 -38.83 16.87
C ASP A 139 27.59 -39.71 16.77
N ILE A 140 26.48 -39.15 16.28
CA ILE A 140 25.24 -39.90 15.98
C ILE A 140 25.46 -40.92 14.86
N ILE A 141 26.13 -40.54 13.77
CA ILE A 141 26.42 -41.43 12.64
C ILE A 141 27.32 -42.58 13.08
N ARG A 142 28.34 -42.30 13.91
CA ARG A 142 29.24 -43.33 14.44
C ARG A 142 28.49 -44.33 15.33
N ARG A 143 27.67 -43.86 16.27
CA ARG A 143 26.88 -44.75 17.14
C ARG A 143 25.91 -45.65 16.36
N ARG A 144 25.37 -45.17 15.22
CA ARG A 144 24.51 -46.00 14.34
C ARG A 144 25.25 -47.05 13.53
N ARG A 145 26.57 -46.96 13.38
CA ARG A 145 27.40 -47.98 12.70
C ARG A 145 27.89 -49.07 13.64
N GLU A 146 27.92 -48.80 14.95
CA GLU A 146 28.45 -49.70 15.98
C GLU A 146 27.35 -50.53 16.68
N GLY A 147 26.06 -50.30 16.37
CA GLY A 147 24.92 -51.10 16.87
C GLY A 147 24.11 -51.68 15.72
#